data_AF-A0A2V7CWA7-F1
#
_entry.id   AF-A0A2V7CWA7-F1
#
_cell.length_a   1.000
_cell.length_b   1.000
_cell.length_c   1.000
_cell.angle_alpha   90.00
_cell.angle_beta   90.00
_cell.angle_gamma   90.00
#
_symmetry.space_group_name_H-M   'P 1'
#
loop_
_entity.id
_entity.type
_entity.pdbx_description
1 polymer ?
#
loop_
_entity_poly.entity_id
_entity_poly.type
_entity_poly.pdbx_seq_one_letter_code
_entity_poly.pdbx_strand_id
1 'polypeptide(L)'
;MADLERMYVDGEWILAEGGATFEVKNPADASVVARVANGAVPEIQRAVTAAHAAFREWSVLAPKDRGSILLKVQELMQERRDELARLVTLENGKPLEEAKKEVQFALGYFGWFAEEARRVSGEWIPSPQPSKRYWVLRQPIGPVAA
;
A
#
# COMPACT_ATOMS: atom_id res chain seq x y z
N MET A 1 27.38 3.95 -5.59
CA MET A 1 26.59 5.17 -5.90
C MET A 1 25.25 4.99 -5.22
N ALA A 2 24.73 5.99 -4.52
CA ALA A 2 23.37 5.88 -3.97
C ALA A 2 22.40 5.75 -5.15
N ASP A 3 21.58 4.69 -5.16
CA ASP A 3 20.64 4.45 -6.25
C ASP A 3 19.57 5.55 -6.26
N LEU A 4 19.11 5.88 -7.48
CA LEU A 4 18.04 6.84 -7.69
C LEU A 4 16.70 6.11 -7.64
N GLU A 5 15.98 6.30 -6.56
CA GLU A 5 14.66 5.73 -6.34
C GLU A 5 13.59 6.53 -7.09
N ARG A 6 12.69 5.79 -7.73
CA ARG A 6 11.64 6.30 -8.63
C ARG A 6 10.28 6.25 -7.92
N MET A 7 9.36 7.08 -8.38
CA MET A 7 7.95 6.97 -7.98
C MET A 7 7.27 5.90 -8.82
N TYR A 8 6.31 5.16 -8.26
CA TYR A 8 5.50 4.21 -9.00
C TYR A 8 4.11 4.80 -9.28
N VAL A 9 3.83 5.13 -10.54
CA VAL A 9 2.58 5.77 -10.96
C VAL A 9 2.06 5.05 -12.20
N ASP A 10 0.79 4.64 -12.18
CA ASP A 10 0.10 4.01 -13.31
C ASP A 10 0.82 2.78 -13.89
N GLY A 11 1.40 1.94 -13.03
CA GLY A 11 2.13 0.75 -13.45
C GLY A 11 3.59 0.98 -13.84
N GLU A 12 4.08 2.22 -13.77
CA GLU A 12 5.42 2.59 -14.23
C GLU A 12 6.27 3.24 -13.16
N TRP A 13 7.59 2.97 -13.21
CA TRP A 13 8.59 3.66 -12.40
C TRP A 13 9.05 4.95 -13.10
N ILE A 14 8.66 6.10 -12.55
CA ILE A 14 8.91 7.43 -13.13
C ILE A 14 9.79 8.30 -12.23
N LEU A 15 10.47 9.26 -12.85
CA LEU A 15 11.11 10.38 -12.16
C LEU A 15 10.15 11.57 -12.12
N ALA A 16 10.44 12.54 -11.24
CA ALA A 16 9.74 13.80 -11.22
C ALA A 16 9.99 14.59 -12.51
N GLU A 17 8.98 15.27 -13.01
CA GLU A 17 9.13 16.26 -14.06
C GLU A 17 10.14 17.34 -13.61
N GLY A 18 11.09 17.66 -14.48
CA GLY A 18 12.21 18.54 -14.14
C GLY A 18 13.31 17.90 -13.29
N GLY A 19 13.22 16.60 -12.94
CA GLY A 19 14.30 15.84 -12.31
C GLY A 19 14.54 16.17 -10.83
N ALA A 20 13.56 16.77 -10.15
CA ALA A 20 13.67 17.08 -8.74
C ALA A 20 13.88 15.81 -7.90
N THR A 21 14.82 15.87 -6.96
CA THR A 21 15.17 14.77 -6.05
C THR A 21 15.48 15.29 -4.65
N PHE A 22 15.40 14.43 -3.64
CA PHE A 22 15.91 14.69 -2.30
C PHE A 22 16.76 13.52 -1.80
N GLU A 23 17.63 13.78 -0.82
CA GLU A 23 18.50 12.76 -0.21
C GLU A 23 17.85 12.18 1.03
N VAL A 24 17.82 10.85 1.13
CA VAL A 24 17.55 10.14 2.38
C VAL A 24 18.90 9.88 3.05
N LYS A 25 19.03 10.33 4.31
CA LYS A 25 20.27 10.24 5.06
C LYS A 25 20.12 9.27 6.22
N ASN A 26 21.18 8.52 6.49
CA ASN A 26 21.27 7.70 7.67
C ASN A 26 21.42 8.60 8.91
N PRO A 27 20.49 8.54 9.87
CA PRO A 27 20.54 9.42 11.05
C PRO A 27 21.72 9.13 11.99
N ALA A 28 22.37 7.96 11.88
CA ALA A 28 23.50 7.61 12.73
C ALA A 28 24.81 8.31 12.35
N ASP A 29 25.02 8.62 11.07
CA ASP A 29 26.29 9.17 10.56
C ASP A 29 26.13 10.23 9.45
N ALA A 30 24.90 10.59 9.11
CA ALA A 30 24.52 11.52 8.04
C ALA A 30 24.95 11.09 6.62
N SER A 31 25.38 9.85 6.42
CA SER A 31 25.67 9.31 5.09
C SER A 31 24.41 9.24 4.22
N VAL A 32 24.56 9.36 2.90
CA VAL A 32 23.43 9.28 1.96
C VAL A 32 23.10 7.81 1.69
N VAL A 33 21.86 7.42 2.01
CA VAL A 33 21.33 6.07 1.76
C VAL A 33 20.83 5.96 0.32
N ALA A 34 20.00 6.92 -0.10
CA ALA A 34 19.38 6.95 -1.43
C ALA A 34 19.10 8.39 -1.87
N ARG A 35 18.91 8.58 -3.18
CA ARG A 35 18.27 9.79 -3.73
C ARG A 35 16.89 9.40 -4.23
N VAL A 36 15.85 10.12 -3.83
CA VAL A 36 14.46 9.78 -4.15
C VAL A 36 13.86 10.88 -5.02
N ALA A 37 13.10 10.50 -6.05
CA ALA A 37 12.37 11.45 -6.89
C ALA A 37 11.38 12.29 -6.04
N ASN A 38 11.37 13.61 -6.28
CA ASN A 38 10.53 14.57 -5.57
C ASN A 38 9.40 15.04 -6.49
N GLY A 39 8.31 14.28 -6.54
CA GLY A 39 7.15 14.61 -7.37
C GLY A 39 6.45 15.89 -6.92
N ALA A 40 5.78 16.53 -7.87
CA ALA A 40 5.00 17.75 -7.66
C ALA A 40 3.54 17.54 -8.11
N VAL A 41 2.83 18.65 -8.29
CA VAL A 41 1.42 18.65 -8.72
C VAL A 41 1.17 17.79 -9.98
N PRO A 42 2.02 17.79 -11.02
CA PRO A 42 1.79 16.97 -12.22
C PRO A 42 1.77 15.46 -11.92
N GLU A 43 2.72 14.95 -11.13
CA GLU A 43 2.75 13.53 -10.76
C GLU A 43 1.58 13.15 -9.85
N ILE A 44 1.19 14.03 -8.94
CA ILE A 44 0.02 13.83 -8.08
C ILE A 44 -1.25 13.72 -8.93
N GLN A 45 -1.43 14.62 -9.90
CA GLN A 45 -2.59 14.57 -10.81
C GLN A 45 -2.61 13.26 -11.60
N ARG A 46 -1.47 12.84 -12.14
CA ARG A 46 -1.34 11.54 -12.84
C ARG A 46 -1.72 10.37 -11.94
N ALA A 47 -1.20 10.34 -10.71
CA ALA A 47 -1.48 9.28 -9.74
C ALA A 47 -2.97 9.24 -9.35
N VAL A 48 -3.60 10.39 -9.11
CA VAL A 48 -5.04 10.47 -8.77
C VAL A 48 -5.90 10.03 -9.95
N THR A 49 -5.59 10.47 -11.17
CA THR A 49 -6.31 10.05 -12.38
C THR A 49 -6.19 8.54 -12.61
N ALA A 50 -4.98 7.98 -12.49
CA ALA A 50 -4.74 6.55 -12.61
C ALA A 50 -5.49 5.75 -11.53
N ALA A 51 -5.44 6.18 -10.26
CA ALA A 51 -6.15 5.54 -9.17
C ALA A 51 -7.68 5.55 -9.39
N HIS A 52 -8.22 6.66 -9.89
CA HIS A 52 -9.65 6.76 -10.21
C HIS A 52 -10.06 5.82 -11.35
N ALA A 53 -9.23 5.69 -12.39
CA ALA A 53 -9.48 4.76 -13.50
C ALA A 53 -9.42 3.30 -13.01
N ALA A 54 -8.34 2.92 -12.32
CA ALA A 54 -8.11 1.56 -11.82
C ALA A 54 -9.15 1.12 -10.78
N PHE A 55 -9.74 2.06 -10.03
CA PHE A 55 -10.76 1.75 -9.03
C PHE A 55 -11.96 0.98 -9.62
N ARG A 56 -12.36 1.28 -10.86
CA ARG A 56 -13.50 0.61 -11.50
C ARG A 56 -13.27 -0.89 -11.66
N GLU A 57 -12.06 -1.27 -12.09
CA GLU A 57 -11.69 -2.67 -12.28
C GLU A 57 -11.38 -3.35 -10.94
N TRP A 58 -10.67 -2.67 -10.05
CA TRP A 58 -10.31 -3.20 -8.73
C TRP A 58 -11.53 -3.46 -7.83
N SER A 59 -12.50 -2.53 -7.83
CA SER A 59 -13.67 -2.58 -6.94
C SER A 59 -14.60 -3.76 -7.23
N VAL A 60 -14.58 -4.28 -8.47
CA VAL A 60 -15.43 -5.42 -8.89
C VAL A 60 -14.74 -6.76 -8.80
N LEU A 61 -13.44 -6.81 -8.48
CA LEU A 61 -12.74 -8.07 -8.24
C LEU A 61 -13.41 -8.88 -7.15
N ALA A 62 -13.38 -10.21 -7.27
CA ALA A 62 -13.94 -11.07 -6.24
C ALA A 62 -13.13 -10.89 -4.94
N PRO A 63 -13.79 -10.94 -3.76
CA PRO A 63 -13.12 -10.91 -2.47
C PRO A 63 -11.94 -11.88 -2.32
N LYS A 64 -12.08 -13.09 -2.90
CA LYS A 64 -11.04 -14.12 -2.91
C LYS A 64 -9.79 -13.70 -3.68
N ASP A 65 -9.96 -13.05 -4.83
CA ASP A 65 -8.84 -12.66 -5.68
C ASP A 65 -8.07 -11.50 -5.06
N ARG A 66 -8.79 -10.53 -4.47
CA ARG A 66 -8.16 -9.47 -3.65
C ARG A 66 -7.36 -10.05 -2.49
N GLY A 67 -7.92 -11.05 -1.78
CA GLY A 67 -7.21 -11.75 -0.70
C GLY A 67 -5.95 -12.46 -1.19
N SER A 68 -6.01 -13.12 -2.35
CA SER A 68 -4.85 -13.81 -2.95
C SER A 68 -3.70 -12.84 -3.26
N ILE A 69 -4.02 -11.62 -3.71
CA ILE A 69 -3.02 -10.57 -3.95
C ILE A 69 -2.33 -10.16 -2.65
N LEU A 70 -3.09 -9.94 -1.58
CA LEU A 70 -2.53 -9.59 -0.26
C LEU A 70 -1.64 -10.71 0.31
N LEU A 71 -2.03 -11.98 0.13
CA LEU A 71 -1.19 -13.12 0.52
C LEU A 71 0.11 -13.18 -0.29
N LYS A 72 0.07 -12.83 -1.58
CA LYS A 72 1.29 -12.76 -2.39
C LYS A 72 2.22 -11.64 -1.93
N VAL A 73 1.67 -10.50 -1.49
CA VAL A 73 2.46 -9.42 -0.88
C VAL A 73 3.13 -9.92 0.41
N GLN A 74 2.38 -10.61 1.27
CA GLN A 74 2.92 -11.20 2.50
C GLN A 74 4.07 -12.17 2.21
N GLU A 75 3.91 -13.06 1.23
CA GLU A 75 4.95 -14.02 0.81
C GLU A 75 6.23 -13.28 0.35
N LEU A 76 6.10 -12.32 -0.56
CA LEU A 76 7.24 -11.57 -1.10
C LEU A 76 7.96 -10.73 -0.03
N MET A 77 7.21 -10.13 0.88
CA MET A 77 7.79 -9.40 2.02
C MET A 77 8.49 -10.35 3.00
N GLN A 78 7.99 -11.57 3.19
CA GLN A 78 8.60 -12.56 4.07
C GLN A 78 9.93 -13.06 3.51
N GLU A 79 10.02 -13.27 2.20
CA GLU A 79 11.25 -13.60 1.48
C GLU A 79 12.32 -12.51 1.64
N ARG A 80 11.90 -11.24 1.70
CA ARG A 80 12.78 -10.06 1.78
C ARG A 80 12.86 -9.43 3.18
N ARG A 81 12.43 -10.15 4.21
CA ARG A 81 12.28 -9.60 5.58
C ARG A 81 13.55 -8.90 6.09
N ASP A 82 14.70 -9.55 5.95
CA ASP A 82 15.96 -9.02 6.47
C ASP A 82 16.47 -7.83 5.65
N GLU A 83 16.20 -7.80 4.35
CA GLU A 83 16.51 -6.67 3.47
C GLU A 83 15.67 -5.45 3.85
N LEU A 84 14.35 -5.64 4.00
CA LEU A 84 13.42 -4.60 4.43
C LEU A 84 13.79 -4.05 5.82
N ALA A 85 14.14 -4.93 6.77
CA ALA A 85 14.54 -4.50 8.11
C ALA A 85 15.84 -3.68 8.10
N ARG A 86 16.82 -4.05 7.26
CA ARG A 86 18.05 -3.25 7.08
C ARG A 86 17.75 -1.89 6.49
N LEU A 87 16.87 -1.80 5.49
CA LEU A 87 16.46 -0.53 4.89
C LEU A 87 15.82 0.40 5.93
N VAL A 88 14.86 -0.12 6.71
CA VAL A 88 14.19 0.63 7.79
C VAL A 88 15.21 1.14 8.81
N THR A 89 16.19 0.32 9.22
CA THR A 89 17.26 0.76 10.12
C THR A 89 18.13 1.84 9.49
N LEU A 90 18.49 1.72 8.22
CA LEU A 90 19.34 2.70 7.54
C LEU A 90 18.65 4.06 7.39
N GLU A 91 17.36 4.10 7.08
CA GLU A 91 16.64 5.37 6.87
C GLU A 91 16.09 5.99 8.16
N ASN A 92 15.76 5.19 9.17
CA ASN A 92 15.10 5.66 10.40
C ASN A 92 16.00 5.60 11.65
N GLY A 93 17.05 4.79 11.65
CA GLY A 93 18.02 4.67 12.76
C GLY A 93 17.63 3.72 13.88
N LYS A 94 16.43 3.11 13.84
CA LYS A 94 16.02 2.14 14.87
C LYS A 94 16.88 0.87 14.84
N PRO A 95 17.13 0.22 15.99
CA PRO A 95 17.91 -1.02 16.03
C PRO A 95 17.36 -2.10 15.10
N LEU A 96 18.23 -2.88 14.46
CA LEU A 96 17.84 -3.88 13.46
C LEU A 96 16.83 -4.90 13.99
N GLU A 97 16.96 -5.31 15.26
CA GLU A 97 16.03 -6.27 15.86
C GLU A 97 14.63 -5.67 16.11
N GLU A 98 14.51 -4.35 16.28
CA GLU A 98 13.22 -3.67 16.32
C GLU A 98 12.62 -3.55 14.92
N ALA A 99 13.42 -3.18 13.92
CA ALA A 99 12.99 -3.16 12.52
C ALA A 99 12.50 -4.54 12.03
N LYS A 100 13.20 -5.62 12.41
CA LYS A 100 12.77 -7.00 12.10
C LYS A 100 11.42 -7.37 12.73
N LYS A 101 11.10 -6.82 13.91
CA LYS A 101 9.80 -7.03 14.57
C LYS A 101 8.71 -6.23 13.87
N GLU A 102 9.00 -5.00 13.48
CA GLU A 102 8.08 -4.15 12.71
C GLU A 102 7.72 -4.77 11.37
N VAL A 103 8.71 -5.23 10.59
CA VAL A 103 8.45 -5.92 9.31
C VAL A 103 7.62 -7.18 9.56
N GLN A 104 7.94 -7.95 10.60
CA GLN A 104 7.17 -9.14 10.95
C GLN A 104 5.71 -8.82 11.33
N PHE A 105 5.51 -7.70 12.00
CA PHE A 105 4.18 -7.23 12.37
C PHE A 105 3.41 -6.76 11.13
N ALA A 106 4.05 -6.03 10.22
CA ALA A 106 3.48 -5.62 8.94
C ALA A 106 3.02 -6.81 8.08
N LEU A 107 3.80 -7.90 8.05
CA LEU A 107 3.41 -9.16 7.40
C LEU A 107 2.09 -9.72 7.93
N GLY A 108 1.86 -9.61 9.24
CA GLY A 108 0.62 -10.05 9.88
C GLY A 108 -0.61 -9.29 9.39
N TYR A 109 -0.48 -8.00 9.10
CA TYR A 109 -1.59 -7.20 8.55
C TYR A 109 -2.05 -7.71 7.20
N PHE A 110 -1.12 -7.99 6.28
CA PHE A 110 -1.48 -8.49 4.94
C PHE A 110 -2.25 -9.82 5.02
N GLY A 111 -1.78 -10.76 5.84
CA GLY A 111 -2.48 -12.03 6.05
C GLY A 111 -3.86 -11.85 6.69
N TRP A 112 -3.97 -11.00 7.70
CA TRP A 112 -5.25 -10.71 8.37
C TRP A 112 -6.27 -10.06 7.41
N PHE A 113 -5.86 -9.01 6.69
CA PHE A 113 -6.75 -8.32 5.75
C PHE A 113 -7.07 -9.16 4.51
N ALA A 114 -6.20 -10.08 4.09
CA ALA A 114 -6.50 -11.05 3.04
C ALA A 114 -7.70 -11.92 3.40
N GLU A 115 -7.75 -12.36 4.66
CA GLU A 115 -8.85 -13.15 5.19
C GLU A 115 -10.11 -12.31 5.39
N GLU A 116 -9.97 -11.10 5.96
CA GLU A 116 -11.10 -10.18 6.16
C GLU A 116 -11.72 -9.67 4.87
N ALA A 117 -10.98 -9.65 3.75
CA ALA A 117 -11.51 -9.28 2.44
C ALA A 117 -12.76 -10.09 2.08
N ARG A 118 -12.86 -11.35 2.54
CA ARG A 118 -13.96 -12.28 2.28
C ARG A 118 -15.12 -12.16 3.27
N ARG A 119 -15.00 -11.34 4.32
CA ARG A 119 -15.97 -11.22 5.42
C ARG A 119 -16.73 -9.89 5.43
N VAL A 120 -16.54 -9.06 4.41
CA VAL A 120 -17.30 -7.81 4.21
C VAL A 120 -18.77 -8.14 3.87
N SER A 121 -19.58 -8.30 4.91
CA SER A 121 -20.96 -8.74 4.81
C SER A 121 -21.93 -7.56 4.82
N GLY A 122 -22.98 -7.68 4.02
CA GLY A 122 -24.19 -6.87 4.18
C GLY A 122 -25.08 -7.38 5.31
N GLU A 123 -26.20 -6.71 5.54
CA GLU A 123 -27.15 -7.06 6.60
C GLU A 123 -28.56 -7.14 6.03
N TRP A 124 -29.33 -8.15 6.46
CA TRP A 124 -30.76 -8.23 6.19
C TRP A 124 -31.52 -7.67 7.39
N ILE A 125 -32.38 -6.67 7.16
CA ILE A 125 -33.11 -5.99 8.21
C ILE A 125 -34.58 -6.39 8.13
N PRO A 126 -35.20 -6.87 9.23
CA PRO A 126 -36.64 -7.14 9.26
C PRO A 126 -37.44 -5.90 8.84
N SER A 127 -38.32 -6.07 7.85
CA SER A 127 -39.19 -4.98 7.45
C SER A 127 -40.41 -4.92 8.37
N PRO A 128 -40.80 -3.74 8.87
CA PRO A 128 -42.07 -3.58 9.57
C PRO A 128 -43.27 -3.63 8.60
N GLN A 129 -43.04 -3.64 7.28
CA GLN A 129 -44.07 -3.69 6.25
C GLN A 129 -43.98 -5.03 5.49
N PRO A 130 -45.04 -5.85 5.48
CA PRO A 130 -45.00 -7.20 4.87
C PRO A 130 -44.60 -7.24 3.39
N SER A 131 -44.88 -6.17 2.65
CA SER A 131 -44.58 -6.06 1.21
C SER A 131 -43.17 -5.56 0.89
N LYS A 132 -42.32 -5.30 1.89
CA LYS A 132 -40.98 -4.74 1.70
C LYS A 132 -39.90 -5.63 2.29
N ARG A 133 -38.70 -5.53 1.72
CA ARG A 133 -37.48 -6.16 2.24
C ARG A 133 -36.42 -5.08 2.36
N TYR A 134 -35.69 -5.07 3.48
CA TYR A 134 -34.59 -4.14 3.70
C TYR A 134 -33.28 -4.91 3.75
N TRP A 135 -32.27 -4.41 3.06
CA TRP A 135 -30.91 -4.90 3.15
C TRP A 135 -29.90 -3.76 3.08
N VAL A 136 -28.73 -3.97 3.66
CA VAL A 136 -27.59 -3.06 3.64
C VAL A 136 -26.47 -3.72 2.86
N LEU A 137 -25.88 -2.97 1.93
CA LEU A 137 -24.67 -3.39 1.21
C LEU A 137 -23.47 -2.61 1.75
N ARG A 138 -22.31 -3.24 1.76
CA ARG A 138 -21.03 -2.61 2.06
C ARG A 138 -20.23 -2.54 0.77
N GLN A 139 -19.74 -1.35 0.42
CA GLN A 139 -19.01 -1.09 -0.83
C GLN A 139 -17.73 -0.31 -0.51
N PRO A 140 -16.67 -0.49 -1.32
CA PRO A 140 -15.46 0.32 -1.17
C PRO A 140 -15.77 1.80 -1.44
N ILE A 141 -15.16 2.68 -0.65
CA ILE A 141 -15.44 4.12 -0.68
C ILE A 141 -14.98 4.80 -1.98
N GLY A 142 -13.89 4.31 -2.58
CA GLY A 142 -13.23 4.95 -3.71
C GLY A 142 -11.71 4.95 -3.58
N PRO A 143 -11.00 5.70 -4.44
CA PRO A 143 -9.59 6.02 -4.27
C PRO A 143 -9.30 6.65 -2.89
N VAL A 144 -8.15 6.32 -2.29
CA VAL A 144 -7.71 6.79 -0.97
C VAL A 144 -6.33 7.44 -1.12
N ALA A 145 -6.12 8.57 -0.42
CA ALA A 145 -4.80 9.14 -0.20
C ALA A 145 -4.30 8.72 1.19
N ALA A 146 -3.12 8.10 1.25
CA ALA A 146 -2.53 7.51 2.46
C ALA A 146 -1.04 7.81 2.55
#